data_AF-A0A7S0W879-F1
#
_entry.id   AF-A0A7S0W879-F1
#
_cell.length_a   1.000
_cell.length_b   1.000
_cell.length_c   1.000
_cell.angle_alpha   90.00
_cell.angle_beta   90.00
_cell.angle_gamma   90.00
#
_symmetry.space_group_name_H-M   'P 1'
#
loop_
_entity.id
_entity.type
_entity.pdbx_description
1 polymer ?
#
loop_
_entity_poly.entity_id
_entity_poly.type
_entity_poly.pdbx_seq_one_letter_code
_entity_poly.pdbx_strand_id
1 'polypeptide(L)'
;MRPFPNPPARRPYKTPLLDIPPTGFGLRLKMSSTFLMHSFDKGEATPVGNLLRITPVLGGGIGLLSLFLCIIISKATDVDTGGLDLPYISDTGREGAAYFIFAILNTIASVFNMMAYFLNHHRLNVLRLKVKAGTGFNVARWVMLVFGVLSCFGFSVLSVVSTLMSAPTHNYSAYVAVIGLTFYVCINTSLVARARAVADEASREQLVPRKLWLVKSVVTCMAALMFVIYIPVGLSILCEWDQDPVTKLYDYRNCLETHKLRSATQHLFVWCCLFYVITLYRKLSPTSPFANRAVWSCVFLWSCIFPRLRCTMSPGPPCSFLFSLMGKHAYPTFFLAHHHSRSESSSTFS
;
A
#
# COMPACT_ATOMS: atom_id res chain seq x y z
N MET A 1 60.59 35.53 38.49
CA MET A 1 59.17 35.12 38.56
C MET A 1 59.14 33.62 38.83
N ARG A 2 58.52 33.17 39.94
CA ARG A 2 58.36 31.73 40.24
C ARG A 2 57.12 31.20 39.50
N PRO A 3 57.15 30.00 38.91
CA PRO A 3 55.97 29.42 38.29
C PRO A 3 54.95 28.98 39.36
N PHE A 4 53.67 29.25 39.10
CA PHE A 4 52.56 28.80 39.93
C PHE A 4 52.43 27.27 39.92
N PRO A 5 52.06 26.63 41.04
CA PRO A 5 51.82 25.20 41.07
C PRO A 5 50.51 24.85 40.36
N ASN A 6 50.53 23.73 39.62
CA ASN A 6 49.35 23.21 38.93
C ASN A 6 48.24 22.83 39.91
N PRO A 7 46.96 23.10 39.59
CA PRO A 7 45.84 22.73 40.44
C PRO A 7 45.66 21.20 40.49
N PRO A 8 45.18 20.64 41.62
CA PRO A 8 44.99 19.20 41.77
C PRO A 8 43.86 18.68 40.87
N ALA A 9 44.08 17.51 40.29
CA ALA A 9 43.12 16.81 39.44
C ALA A 9 41.81 16.52 40.20
N ARG A 10 40.68 17.00 39.65
CA ARG A 10 39.34 16.71 40.17
C ARG A 10 39.05 15.21 40.02
N ARG A 11 38.76 14.53 41.14
CA ARG A 11 38.23 13.15 41.11
C ARG A 11 36.79 13.16 40.58
N PRO A 12 36.39 12.21 39.73
CA PRO A 12 35.02 12.11 39.25
C PRO A 12 34.07 11.73 40.39
N TYR A 13 33.00 12.50 40.54
CA TYR A 13 31.87 12.19 41.42
C TYR A 13 31.22 10.88 40.97
N LYS A 14 31.18 9.87 41.86
CA LYS A 14 30.32 8.70 41.68
C LYS A 14 28.91 9.08 42.12
N THR A 15 27.98 9.15 41.17
CA THR A 15 26.55 9.21 41.45
C THR A 15 26.10 7.90 42.10
N PRO A 16 25.35 7.92 43.22
CA PRO A 16 24.78 6.71 43.79
C PRO A 16 23.67 6.19 42.86
N LEU A 17 23.76 4.93 42.46
CA LEU A 17 22.69 4.22 41.77
C LEU A 17 21.54 4.03 42.77
N LEU A 18 20.38 4.60 42.46
CA LEU A 18 19.15 4.39 43.19
C LEU A 18 18.58 3.02 42.76
N ASP A 19 18.69 2.01 43.63
CA ASP A 19 18.08 0.70 43.42
C ASP A 19 16.55 0.80 43.64
N ILE A 20 15.81 0.94 42.55
CA ILE A 20 14.34 0.82 42.55
C ILE A 20 14.01 -0.65 42.28
N PRO A 21 13.36 -1.39 43.21
CA PRO A 21 12.96 -2.77 42.97
C PRO A 21 11.87 -2.82 41.88
N PRO A 22 11.94 -3.77 40.93
CA PRO A 22 10.95 -3.88 39.87
C PRO A 22 9.66 -4.46 40.45
N THR A 23 8.64 -3.62 40.59
CA THR A 23 7.27 -4.08 40.83
C THR A 23 6.79 -4.89 39.63
N GLY A 24 6.45 -6.14 39.91
CA GLY A 24 6.00 -7.11 38.91
C GLY A 24 4.61 -6.77 38.42
N PHE A 25 4.49 -6.51 37.11
CA PHE A 25 3.36 -6.89 36.26
C PHE A 25 3.77 -6.53 34.82
N GLY A 26 4.66 -7.34 34.27
CA GLY A 26 5.09 -7.22 32.88
C GLY A 26 5.27 -8.60 32.33
N LEU A 27 4.30 -9.06 31.53
CA LEU A 27 4.44 -10.24 30.68
C LEU A 27 5.57 -9.92 29.69
N ARG A 28 6.80 -10.10 30.14
CA ARG A 28 8.02 -9.80 29.40
C ARG A 28 8.19 -10.94 28.41
N LEU A 29 7.51 -10.85 27.27
CA LEU A 29 7.89 -11.58 26.06
C LEU A 29 9.30 -11.11 25.68
N LYS A 30 10.30 -11.63 26.40
CA LYS A 30 11.72 -11.44 26.15
C LYS A 30 12.06 -12.37 24.99
N MET A 31 11.45 -12.13 23.83
CA MET A 31 12.02 -12.63 22.58
C MET A 31 13.38 -11.95 22.46
N SER A 32 14.43 -12.68 22.85
CA SER A 32 15.80 -12.22 22.77
C SER A 32 16.07 -11.72 21.35
N SER A 33 16.63 -10.52 21.23
CA SER A 33 17.05 -9.93 19.94
C SER A 33 17.93 -10.89 19.14
N THR A 34 18.65 -11.79 19.83
CA THR A 34 19.46 -12.87 19.27
C THR A 34 18.63 -13.96 18.57
N PHE A 35 17.49 -14.36 19.15
CA PHE A 35 16.60 -15.39 18.56
C PHE A 35 15.95 -14.88 17.27
N LEU A 36 15.56 -13.61 17.25
CA LEU A 36 15.00 -12.95 16.07
C LEU A 36 16.07 -12.73 15.00
N MET A 37 17.28 -12.28 15.34
CA MET A 37 18.39 -12.17 14.37
C MET A 37 18.70 -13.49 13.70
N HIS A 38 18.78 -14.58 14.47
CA HIS A 38 19.01 -15.92 13.94
C HIS A 38 17.83 -16.42 13.07
N SER A 39 16.61 -16.00 13.39
CA SER A 39 15.40 -16.28 12.60
C SER A 39 15.34 -15.51 11.27
N PHE A 40 16.01 -14.35 11.19
CA PHE A 40 16.15 -13.56 9.96
C PHE A 40 17.28 -14.07 9.07
N ASP A 41 18.37 -14.60 9.64
CA ASP A 41 19.51 -15.14 8.88
C ASP A 41 19.25 -16.53 8.28
N LYS A 42 18.49 -17.39 8.97
CA LYS A 42 18.29 -18.78 8.49
C LYS A 42 17.30 -18.96 7.35
N GLY A 43 16.73 -17.89 6.80
CA GLY A 43 15.87 -17.98 5.63
C GLY A 43 14.57 -18.75 5.87
N GLU A 44 13.46 -18.03 5.76
CA GLU A 44 12.18 -18.59 5.27
C GLU A 44 11.35 -19.50 6.19
N ALA A 45 11.89 -20.21 7.18
CA ALA A 45 11.11 -21.20 7.96
C ALA A 45 10.75 -20.79 9.40
N THR A 46 10.97 -19.54 9.82
CA THR A 46 10.59 -19.11 11.16
C THR A 46 9.18 -18.50 11.21
N PRO A 47 8.42 -18.70 12.30
CA PRO A 47 7.07 -18.13 12.42
C PRO A 47 7.03 -16.61 12.17
N VAL A 48 8.03 -15.88 12.64
CA VAL A 48 8.14 -14.42 12.46
C VAL A 48 8.46 -14.07 11.00
N GLY A 49 9.32 -14.85 10.34
CA GLY A 49 9.62 -14.69 8.92
C GLY A 49 8.36 -14.87 8.05
N ASN A 50 7.53 -15.87 8.38
CA ASN A 50 6.26 -16.11 7.70
C ASN A 50 5.27 -14.97 7.92
N LEU A 51 5.11 -14.51 9.16
CA LEU A 51 4.26 -13.35 9.48
C LEU A 51 4.68 -12.10 8.70
N LEU A 52 5.97 -11.80 8.63
CA LEU A 52 6.47 -10.64 7.89
C LEU A 52 6.12 -10.68 6.39
N ARG A 53 6.04 -11.88 5.80
CA ARG A 53 5.72 -12.04 4.37
C ARG A 53 4.22 -12.02 4.11
N ILE A 54 3.44 -12.70 4.96
CA ILE A 54 1.99 -12.91 4.76
C ILE A 54 1.20 -11.65 5.15
N THR A 55 1.57 -11.00 6.26
CA THR A 55 0.78 -9.89 6.82
C THR A 55 0.57 -8.72 5.84
N PRO A 56 1.59 -8.23 5.11
CA PRO A 56 1.38 -7.16 4.13
C PRO A 56 0.48 -7.59 2.96
N VAL A 57 0.49 -8.88 2.60
CA VAL A 57 -0.35 -9.43 1.54
C VAL A 57 -1.80 -9.54 2.00
N LEU A 58 -2.04 -9.97 3.24
CA LEU A 58 -3.38 -9.98 3.82
C LEU A 58 -3.93 -8.57 3.99
N GLY A 59 -3.18 -7.65 4.59
CA GLY A 59 -3.61 -6.27 4.79
C GLY A 59 -3.92 -5.56 3.47
N GLY A 60 -2.99 -5.62 2.51
CA GLY A 60 -3.21 -5.04 1.18
C GLY A 60 -4.31 -5.76 0.39
N GLY A 61 -4.34 -7.08 0.41
CA GLY A 61 -5.31 -7.89 -0.32
C GLY A 61 -6.75 -7.73 0.17
N ILE A 62 -6.97 -7.73 1.49
CA ILE A 62 -8.30 -7.50 2.09
C ILE A 62 -8.78 -6.08 1.80
N GLY A 63 -7.90 -5.09 1.94
CA GLY A 63 -8.23 -3.69 1.62
C GLY A 63 -8.64 -3.55 0.16
N LEU A 64 -7.87 -4.11 -0.78
CA LEU A 64 -8.23 -4.11 -2.20
C LEU A 64 -9.56 -4.82 -2.46
N LEU A 65 -9.76 -6.03 -1.90
CA LEU A 65 -11.01 -6.78 -2.03
C LEU A 65 -12.22 -5.96 -1.58
N SER A 66 -12.10 -5.24 -0.47
CA SER A 66 -13.12 -4.30 0.00
C SER A 66 -13.50 -3.28 -1.08
N LEU A 67 -12.50 -2.62 -1.69
CA LEU A 67 -12.73 -1.62 -2.73
C LEU A 67 -13.43 -2.23 -3.96
N PHE A 68 -12.97 -3.40 -4.42
CA PHE A 68 -13.58 -4.09 -5.55
C PHE A 68 -15.05 -4.42 -5.29
N LEU A 69 -15.37 -4.96 -4.12
CA LEU A 69 -16.76 -5.29 -3.75
C LEU A 69 -17.63 -4.05 -3.67
N CYS A 70 -17.12 -2.95 -3.10
CA CYS A 70 -17.86 -1.68 -3.02
C CYS A 70 -18.18 -1.14 -4.41
N ILE A 71 -17.20 -1.15 -5.33
CA ILE A 71 -17.41 -0.71 -6.72
C ILE A 71 -18.45 -1.60 -7.42
N ILE A 72 -18.37 -2.92 -7.27
CA ILE A 72 -19.33 -3.86 -7.88
C ILE A 72 -20.74 -3.59 -7.38
N ILE A 73 -20.92 -3.47 -6.05
CA ILE A 73 -22.24 -3.22 -5.46
C ILE A 73 -22.77 -1.86 -5.90
N SER A 74 -21.94 -0.81 -5.80
CA SER A 74 -22.32 0.55 -6.20
C SER A 74 -22.78 0.62 -7.66
N LYS A 75 -22.10 -0.10 -8.57
CA LYS A 75 -22.52 -0.19 -9.98
C LYS A 75 -23.76 -1.06 -10.18
N ALA A 76 -23.91 -2.15 -9.41
CA ALA A 76 -25.07 -3.03 -9.51
C ALA A 76 -26.36 -2.39 -8.99
N THR A 77 -26.25 -1.44 -8.05
CA THR A 77 -27.40 -0.75 -7.46
C THR A 77 -27.57 0.69 -7.94
N ASP A 78 -26.82 1.10 -8.98
CA ASP A 78 -26.86 2.43 -9.59
C ASP A 78 -26.78 3.59 -8.58
N VAL A 79 -25.83 3.51 -7.64
CA VAL A 79 -25.64 4.55 -6.61
C VAL A 79 -25.21 5.86 -7.26
N ASP A 80 -25.88 6.96 -6.91
CA ASP A 80 -25.45 8.29 -7.36
C ASP A 80 -24.10 8.65 -6.72
N THR A 81 -23.16 8.99 -7.59
CA THR A 81 -21.77 9.29 -7.27
C THR A 81 -21.43 10.74 -7.62
N GLY A 82 -22.43 11.62 -7.59
CA GLY A 82 -22.26 13.05 -7.80
C GLY A 82 -21.86 13.41 -9.23
N GLY A 83 -22.26 12.59 -10.21
CA GLY A 83 -21.95 12.80 -11.63
C GLY A 83 -20.57 12.31 -12.09
N LEU A 84 -19.81 11.58 -11.25
CA LEU A 84 -18.52 11.00 -11.65
C LEU A 84 -18.69 9.62 -12.32
N ASP A 85 -18.17 9.47 -13.55
CA ASP A 85 -18.06 8.15 -14.19
C ASP A 85 -17.19 7.18 -13.37
N LEU A 86 -16.11 7.73 -12.81
CA LEU A 86 -15.14 7.09 -11.93
C LEU A 86 -15.33 7.71 -10.53
N PRO A 87 -16.16 7.10 -9.66
CA PRO A 87 -16.52 7.70 -8.38
C PRO A 87 -15.32 7.71 -7.42
N TYR A 88 -15.31 8.56 -6.39
CA TYR A 88 -14.32 8.37 -5.33
C TYR A 88 -14.53 7.01 -4.67
N ILE A 89 -13.42 6.38 -4.28
CA ILE A 89 -13.46 5.04 -3.70
C ILE A 89 -14.33 5.03 -2.43
N SER A 90 -14.22 6.06 -1.61
CA SER A 90 -15.01 6.23 -0.38
C SER A 90 -16.52 6.33 -0.65
N ASP A 91 -16.93 6.90 -1.79
CA ASP A 91 -18.35 7.05 -2.12
C ASP A 91 -18.99 5.71 -2.46
N THR A 92 -18.22 4.80 -3.05
CA THR A 92 -18.71 3.44 -3.39
C THR A 92 -19.02 2.59 -2.16
N GLY A 93 -18.45 2.94 -1.00
CA GLY A 93 -18.65 2.25 0.28
C GLY A 93 -19.50 3.04 1.28
N ARG A 94 -20.32 4.00 0.82
CA ARG A 94 -21.05 4.92 1.72
C ARG A 94 -22.37 4.37 2.25
N GLU A 95 -23.06 3.55 1.46
CA GLU A 95 -24.46 3.18 1.66
C GLU A 95 -24.74 1.67 1.56
N GLY A 96 -25.88 1.26 2.11
CA GLY A 96 -26.41 -0.10 1.98
C GLY A 96 -25.43 -1.19 2.43
N ALA A 97 -25.39 -2.30 1.68
CA ALA A 97 -24.48 -3.41 1.95
C ALA A 97 -23.01 -3.05 1.73
N ALA A 98 -22.72 -2.13 0.79
CA ALA A 98 -21.36 -1.71 0.49
C ALA A 98 -20.71 -1.01 1.69
N TYR A 99 -21.48 -0.25 2.48
CA TYR A 99 -21.01 0.37 3.72
C TYR A 99 -20.45 -0.64 4.72
N PHE A 100 -21.20 -1.70 5.03
CA PHE A 100 -20.74 -2.70 6.00
C PHE A 100 -19.50 -3.45 5.51
N ILE A 101 -19.45 -3.75 4.21
CA ILE A 101 -18.27 -4.37 3.58
C ILE A 101 -17.06 -3.43 3.69
N PHE A 102 -17.24 -2.15 3.34
CA PHE A 102 -16.19 -1.14 3.40
C PHE A 102 -15.64 -1.00 4.82
N ALA A 103 -16.52 -0.84 5.81
CA ALA A 103 -16.17 -0.65 7.21
C ALA A 103 -15.45 -1.88 7.79
N ILE A 104 -16.03 -3.07 7.64
CA ILE A 104 -15.51 -4.30 8.27
C ILE A 104 -14.17 -4.69 7.62
N LEU A 105 -14.13 -4.79 6.28
CA LEU A 105 -12.93 -5.29 5.60
C LEU A 105 -11.78 -4.30 5.69
N ASN A 106 -12.01 -2.98 5.59
CA ASN A 106 -10.93 -2.02 5.77
C ASN A 106 -10.45 -1.94 7.21
N THR A 107 -11.32 -2.12 8.21
CA THR A 107 -10.88 -2.20 9.61
C THR A 107 -9.99 -3.43 9.83
N ILE A 108 -10.36 -4.58 9.29
CA ILE A 108 -9.52 -5.79 9.33
C ILE A 108 -8.20 -5.56 8.60
N ALA A 109 -8.24 -4.96 7.40
CA ALA A 109 -7.06 -4.61 6.63
C ALA A 109 -6.12 -3.68 7.41
N SER A 110 -6.65 -2.68 8.11
CA SER A 110 -5.90 -1.76 8.98
C SER A 110 -5.19 -2.49 10.12
N VAL A 111 -5.82 -3.48 10.75
CA VAL A 111 -5.18 -4.31 11.80
C VAL A 111 -4.01 -5.09 11.23
N PHE A 112 -4.18 -5.77 10.08
CA PHE A 112 -3.08 -6.47 9.43
C PHE A 112 -1.97 -5.50 8.99
N ASN A 113 -2.30 -4.36 8.39
CA ASN A 113 -1.31 -3.36 7.99
C ASN A 113 -0.54 -2.82 9.20
N MET A 114 -1.22 -2.57 10.33
CA MET A 114 -0.57 -2.15 11.57
C MET A 114 0.43 -3.20 12.04
N MET A 115 0.04 -4.48 12.06
CA MET A 115 0.95 -5.59 12.37
C MET A 115 2.14 -5.63 11.38
N ALA A 116 1.90 -5.46 10.07
CA ALA A 116 2.97 -5.38 9.07
C ALA A 116 3.93 -4.22 9.33
N TYR A 117 3.44 -3.08 9.80
CA TYR A 117 4.26 -1.91 10.12
C TYR A 117 5.17 -2.15 11.33
N PHE A 118 4.67 -2.79 12.39
CA PHE A 118 5.49 -3.20 13.52
C PHE A 118 6.56 -4.23 13.13
N LEU A 119 6.18 -5.24 12.34
CA LEU A 119 7.11 -6.25 11.85
C LEU A 119 8.18 -5.64 10.94
N ASN A 120 7.80 -4.70 10.05
CA ASN A 120 8.74 -3.97 9.20
C ASN A 120 9.67 -3.06 10.02
N HIS A 121 9.15 -2.37 11.04
CA HIS A 121 9.93 -1.56 11.96
C HIS A 121 10.98 -2.40 12.71
N HIS A 122 10.63 -3.63 13.10
CA HIS A 122 11.55 -4.57 13.71
C HIS A 122 12.61 -5.06 12.72
N ARG A 123 12.21 -5.46 11.50
CA ARG A 123 13.13 -5.82 10.42
C ARG A 123 14.14 -4.70 10.13
N LEU A 124 13.68 -3.45 10.06
CA LEU A 124 14.55 -2.30 9.85
C LEU A 124 15.52 -2.08 11.02
N ASN A 125 15.17 -2.46 12.24
CA ASN A 125 16.11 -2.41 13.37
C ASN A 125 17.21 -3.47 13.22
N VAL A 126 16.85 -4.69 12.81
CA VAL A 126 17.85 -5.74 12.51
C VAL A 126 18.80 -5.27 11.42
N LEU A 127 18.26 -4.70 10.34
CA LEU A 127 19.07 -4.12 9.26
C LEU A 127 19.97 -2.99 9.76
N ARG A 128 19.44 -2.07 10.57
CA ARG A 128 20.20 -0.98 11.20
C ARG A 128 21.41 -1.50 11.96
N LEU A 129 21.22 -2.56 12.75
CA LEU A 129 22.30 -3.19 13.54
C LEU A 129 23.34 -3.84 12.62
N LYS A 130 22.91 -4.53 11.55
CA LYS A 130 23.82 -5.15 10.57
C LYS A 130 24.68 -4.12 9.83
N VAL A 131 24.09 -3.02 9.39
CA VAL A 131 24.80 -1.98 8.63
C VAL A 131 25.40 -0.88 9.52
N LYS A 132 25.38 -1.06 10.85
CA LYS A 132 25.83 -0.07 11.85
C LYS A 132 25.30 1.35 11.61
N ALA A 133 24.04 1.47 11.17
CA ALA A 133 23.47 2.78 10.84
C ALA A 133 23.26 3.65 12.08
N GLY A 134 23.63 4.92 11.96
CA GLY A 134 23.62 5.90 13.05
C GLY A 134 22.24 6.40 13.48
N THR A 135 22.24 7.38 14.38
CA THR A 135 21.04 7.92 15.07
C THR A 135 19.93 8.37 14.12
N GLY A 136 20.27 9.03 13.01
CA GLY A 136 19.29 9.50 12.03
C GLY A 136 18.44 8.38 11.42
N PHE A 137 19.03 7.20 11.17
CA PHE A 137 18.27 6.03 10.70
C PHE A 137 17.29 5.56 11.77
N ASN A 138 17.71 5.56 13.03
CA ASN A 138 16.86 5.14 14.14
C ASN A 138 15.65 6.08 14.33
N VAL A 139 15.88 7.39 14.26
CA VAL A 139 14.80 8.40 14.33
C VAL A 139 13.83 8.22 13.18
N ALA A 140 14.32 8.18 11.94
CA ALA A 140 13.47 8.00 10.76
C ALA A 140 12.66 6.70 10.82
N ARG A 141 13.21 5.61 11.36
CA ARG A 141 12.51 4.33 11.56
C ARG A 141 11.35 4.42 12.55
N TRP A 142 11.47 5.24 13.60
CA TRP A 142 10.38 5.51 14.55
C TRP A 142 9.33 6.43 13.95
N VAL A 143 9.75 7.51 13.29
CA VAL A 143 8.85 8.43 12.58
C VAL A 143 8.03 7.68 11.53
N MET A 144 8.66 6.81 10.75
CA MET A 144 7.99 5.90 9.82
C MET A 144 6.88 5.11 10.52
N LEU A 145 7.18 4.45 11.65
CA LEU A 145 6.18 3.66 12.38
C LEU A 145 4.99 4.51 12.85
N VAL A 146 5.25 5.71 13.39
CA VAL A 146 4.20 6.63 13.86
C VAL A 146 3.25 6.97 12.71
N PHE A 147 3.77 7.39 11.55
CA PHE A 147 2.94 7.68 10.38
C PHE A 147 2.19 6.44 9.86
N GLY A 148 2.82 5.27 9.92
CA GLY A 148 2.14 4.00 9.61
C GLY A 148 0.94 3.75 10.52
N VAL A 149 1.12 3.84 11.83
CA VAL A 149 0.04 3.63 12.80
C VAL A 149 -1.08 4.66 12.64
N LEU A 150 -0.71 5.95 12.48
CA LEU A 150 -1.68 7.02 12.20
C LEU A 150 -2.48 6.74 10.92
N SER A 151 -1.84 6.22 9.87
CA SER A 151 -2.54 5.86 8.64
C SER A 151 -3.57 4.77 8.85
N CYS A 152 -3.24 3.70 9.60
CA CYS A 152 -4.18 2.63 9.93
C CYS A 152 -5.38 3.15 10.74
N PHE A 153 -5.13 4.04 11.72
CA PHE A 153 -6.19 4.68 12.48
C PHE A 153 -7.10 5.53 11.57
N GLY A 154 -6.49 6.35 10.71
CA GLY A 154 -7.21 7.15 9.72
C GLY A 154 -8.08 6.28 8.81
N PHE A 155 -7.55 5.19 8.26
CA PHE A 155 -8.32 4.27 7.40
C PHE A 155 -9.47 3.59 8.14
N SER A 156 -9.27 3.17 9.40
CA SER A 156 -10.35 2.59 10.19
C SER A 156 -11.48 3.59 10.43
N VAL A 157 -11.15 4.81 10.88
CA VAL A 157 -12.17 5.86 11.10
C VAL A 157 -12.84 6.25 9.78
N LEU A 158 -12.07 6.39 8.70
CA LEU A 158 -12.59 6.68 7.35
C LEU A 158 -13.60 5.63 6.89
N SER A 159 -13.33 4.36 7.19
CA SER A 159 -14.18 3.25 6.78
C SER A 159 -15.46 3.12 7.61
N VAL A 160 -15.41 3.51 8.88
CA VAL A 160 -16.55 3.40 9.80
C VAL A 160 -17.42 4.66 9.76
N VAL A 161 -16.83 5.84 9.65
CA VAL A 161 -17.56 7.10 9.63
C VAL A 161 -17.90 7.45 8.20
N SER A 162 -19.10 7.09 7.75
CA SER A 162 -19.64 7.49 6.45
C SER A 162 -19.81 9.00 6.34
N THR A 163 -19.70 9.55 5.12
CA THR A 163 -19.96 10.99 4.87
C THR A 163 -21.41 11.37 5.18
N LEU A 164 -22.34 10.41 5.20
CA LEU A 164 -23.73 10.63 5.62
C LEU A 164 -23.87 10.84 7.14
N MET A 165 -22.94 10.27 7.92
CA MET A 165 -22.92 10.41 9.38
C MET A 165 -22.22 11.70 9.80
N SER A 166 -21.01 11.93 9.30
CA SER A 166 -20.24 13.15 9.56
C SER A 166 -19.21 13.36 8.45
N ALA A 167 -19.57 14.20 7.47
CA ALA A 167 -18.67 14.63 6.40
C ALA A 167 -17.33 15.20 6.93
N PRO A 168 -17.30 16.10 7.94
CA PRO A 168 -16.04 16.61 8.46
C PRO A 168 -15.13 15.52 9.02
N THR A 169 -15.67 14.62 9.84
CA THR A 169 -14.89 13.52 10.45
C THR A 169 -14.38 12.56 9.38
N HIS A 170 -15.22 12.22 8.40
CA HIS A 170 -14.82 11.42 7.24
C HIS A 170 -13.65 12.06 6.51
N ASN A 171 -13.75 13.34 6.16
CA ASN A 171 -12.70 14.05 5.43
C ASN A 171 -11.40 14.17 6.23
N TYR A 172 -11.45 14.51 7.52
CA TYR A 172 -10.25 14.56 8.36
C TYR A 172 -9.57 13.20 8.50
N SER A 173 -10.35 12.13 8.68
CA SER A 173 -9.79 10.77 8.74
C SER A 173 -9.16 10.34 7.41
N ALA A 174 -9.73 10.74 6.27
CA ALA A 174 -9.13 10.56 4.96
C ALA A 174 -7.76 11.27 4.86
N TYR A 175 -7.65 12.51 5.35
CA TYR A 175 -6.39 13.24 5.35
C TYR A 175 -5.34 12.56 6.22
N VAL A 176 -5.71 12.15 7.44
CA VAL A 176 -4.80 11.42 8.35
C VAL A 176 -4.34 10.10 7.70
N ALA A 177 -5.25 9.36 7.07
CA ALA A 177 -4.94 8.12 6.37
C ALA A 177 -3.94 8.34 5.23
N VAL A 178 -4.24 9.29 4.33
CA VAL A 178 -3.43 9.58 3.13
C VAL A 178 -2.08 10.17 3.48
N ILE A 179 -2.03 11.16 4.38
CA ILE A 179 -0.78 11.79 4.82
C ILE A 179 0.07 10.74 5.52
N GLY A 180 -0.50 10.02 6.49
CA GLY A 180 0.21 8.98 7.24
C GLY A 180 0.77 7.90 6.32
N LEU A 181 -0.04 7.41 5.37
CA LEU A 181 0.40 6.39 4.44
C LEU A 181 1.55 6.92 3.58
N THR A 182 1.42 8.11 3.01
CA THR A 182 2.41 8.71 2.12
C THR A 182 3.76 8.87 2.83
N PHE A 183 3.77 9.48 4.01
CA PHE A 183 5.01 9.62 4.79
C PHE A 183 5.59 8.26 5.21
N TYR A 184 4.74 7.30 5.61
CA TYR A 184 5.18 5.94 5.87
C TYR A 184 5.89 5.33 4.66
N VAL A 185 5.27 5.33 3.47
CA VAL A 185 5.85 4.69 2.28
C VAL A 185 7.14 5.40 1.86
N CYS A 186 7.16 6.74 1.84
CA CYS A 186 8.34 7.53 1.48
C CYS A 186 9.53 7.25 2.40
N ILE A 187 9.34 7.34 3.72
CA ILE A 187 10.42 7.09 4.69
C ILE A 187 10.88 5.64 4.63
N ASN A 188 9.94 4.68 4.54
CA ASN A 188 10.25 3.26 4.44
C ASN A 188 11.04 2.93 3.15
N THR A 189 10.71 3.57 2.04
CA THR A 189 11.45 3.39 0.77
C THR A 189 12.86 3.97 0.88
N SER A 190 13.01 5.17 1.45
CA SER A 190 14.32 5.80 1.69
C SER A 190 15.21 5.01 2.64
N LEU A 191 14.66 4.49 3.74
CA LEU A 191 15.41 3.65 4.68
C LEU A 191 15.88 2.34 4.03
N VAL A 192 15.03 1.71 3.22
CA VAL A 192 15.40 0.50 2.47
C VAL A 192 16.44 0.79 1.40
N ALA A 193 16.33 1.91 0.68
CA ALA A 193 17.32 2.33 -0.31
C ALA A 193 18.69 2.57 0.33
N ARG A 194 18.72 3.27 1.47
CA ARG A 194 19.96 3.51 2.23
C ARG A 194 20.56 2.21 2.76
N ALA A 195 19.74 1.34 3.36
CA ALA A 195 20.22 0.05 3.85
C ALA A 195 20.78 -0.83 2.72
N ARG A 196 20.16 -0.78 1.54
CA ARG A 196 20.65 -1.46 0.35
C ARG A 196 21.99 -0.90 -0.11
N ALA A 197 22.13 0.42 -0.23
CA ALA A 197 23.38 1.05 -0.69
C ALA A 197 24.58 0.62 0.16
N VAL A 198 24.41 0.61 1.50
CA VAL A 198 25.47 0.19 2.42
C VAL A 198 25.77 -1.32 2.34
N ALA A 199 24.75 -2.15 2.10
CA ALA A 199 24.94 -3.59 2.01
C ALA A 199 25.56 -4.04 0.68
N ASP A 200 25.14 -3.44 -0.44
CA ASP A 200 25.71 -3.70 -1.77
C ASP A 200 27.22 -3.37 -1.75
N GLU A 201 27.65 -2.37 -0.99
CA GLU A 201 29.06 -2.01 -0.77
C GLU A 201 29.81 -2.98 0.17
N ALA A 202 29.15 -3.47 1.23
CA ALA A 202 29.81 -4.22 2.29
C ALA A 202 29.87 -5.75 2.09
N SER A 203 28.84 -6.39 1.50
CA SER A 203 28.67 -7.85 1.61
C SER A 203 28.58 -8.62 0.29
N ARG A 204 28.56 -7.96 -0.88
CA ARG A 204 28.23 -8.56 -2.20
C ARG A 204 26.90 -9.36 -2.22
N GLU A 205 26.10 -9.29 -1.16
CA GLU A 205 24.86 -10.05 -1.01
C GLU A 205 23.67 -9.12 -1.16
N GLN A 206 22.82 -9.39 -2.15
CA GLN A 206 21.70 -8.52 -2.49
C GLN A 206 20.55 -8.66 -1.48
N LEU A 207 20.58 -7.86 -0.40
CA LEU A 207 19.55 -7.87 0.66
C LEU A 207 18.13 -7.60 0.13
N VAL A 208 17.99 -6.83 -0.95
CA VAL A 208 16.70 -6.53 -1.60
C VAL A 208 16.83 -6.63 -3.13
N PRO A 209 16.08 -7.54 -3.78
CA PRO A 209 16.10 -7.68 -5.24
C PRO A 209 15.78 -6.36 -5.95
N ARG A 210 16.52 -6.04 -7.02
CA ARG A 210 16.31 -4.82 -7.84
C ARG A 210 14.87 -4.65 -8.34
N LYS A 211 14.24 -5.74 -8.78
CA LYS A 211 12.84 -5.73 -9.25
C LYS A 211 11.88 -5.29 -8.14
N LEU A 212 12.02 -5.84 -6.93
CA LEU A 212 11.15 -5.48 -5.80
C LEU A 212 11.35 -4.03 -5.36
N TRP A 213 12.59 -3.54 -5.39
CA TRP A 213 12.88 -2.14 -5.12
C TRP A 213 12.22 -1.21 -6.16
N LEU A 214 12.31 -1.54 -7.45
CA LEU A 214 11.68 -0.75 -8.51
C LEU A 214 10.16 -0.66 -8.31
N VAL A 215 9.49 -1.79 -8.06
CA VAL A 215 8.04 -1.79 -7.80
C VAL A 215 7.70 -0.94 -6.58
N LYS A 216 8.47 -1.07 -5.49
CA LYS A 216 8.28 -0.26 -4.28
C LYS A 216 8.46 1.24 -4.56
N SER A 217 9.47 1.62 -5.36
CA SER A 217 9.70 3.01 -5.77
C SER A 217 8.53 3.56 -6.58
N VAL A 218 8.03 2.79 -7.56
CA VAL A 218 6.85 3.19 -8.36
C VAL A 218 5.63 3.43 -7.46
N VAL A 219 5.32 2.50 -6.54
CA VAL A 219 4.22 2.68 -5.57
C VAL A 219 4.43 3.91 -4.70
N THR A 220 5.67 4.18 -4.28
CA THR A 220 5.99 5.36 -3.46
C THR A 220 5.79 6.65 -4.24
N CYS A 221 6.26 6.72 -5.48
CA CYS A 221 6.04 7.88 -6.36
C CYS A 221 4.55 8.11 -6.59
N MET A 222 3.77 7.04 -6.78
CA MET A 222 2.33 7.13 -6.96
C MET A 222 1.59 7.55 -5.69
N ALA A 223 2.01 7.09 -4.51
CA ALA A 223 1.49 7.56 -3.24
C ALA A 223 1.75 9.07 -3.05
N ALA A 224 2.97 9.53 -3.36
CA ALA A 224 3.34 10.93 -3.29
C ALA A 224 2.55 11.78 -4.30
N LEU A 225 2.39 11.31 -5.54
CA LEU A 225 1.59 11.97 -6.56
C LEU A 225 0.12 12.08 -6.14
N MET A 226 -0.46 10.98 -5.63
CA MET A 226 -1.81 10.97 -5.09
C MET A 226 -1.95 11.94 -3.92
N PHE A 227 -0.99 11.97 -2.99
CA PHE A 227 -0.99 12.96 -1.90
C PHE A 227 -1.02 14.38 -2.43
N VAL A 228 -0.09 14.75 -3.33
CA VAL A 228 0.03 16.11 -3.87
C VAL A 228 -1.23 16.53 -4.62
N ILE A 229 -1.77 15.66 -5.49
CA ILE A 229 -2.96 15.98 -6.28
C ILE A 229 -4.21 15.97 -5.40
N TYR A 230 -4.33 15.04 -4.45
CA TYR A 230 -5.54 14.88 -3.67
C TYR A 230 -5.70 15.93 -2.56
N ILE A 231 -4.59 16.33 -1.92
CA ILE A 231 -4.58 17.21 -0.74
C ILE A 231 -4.15 18.64 -1.10
N PRO A 232 -2.86 19.01 -1.23
CA PRO A 232 -2.49 20.42 -1.38
C PRO A 232 -3.02 21.03 -2.67
N VAL A 233 -2.86 20.37 -3.83
CA VAL A 233 -3.38 20.90 -5.10
C VAL A 233 -4.89 20.77 -5.13
N GLY A 234 -5.42 19.58 -4.86
CA GLY A 234 -6.84 19.28 -4.92
C GLY A 234 -7.67 20.21 -4.06
N LEU A 235 -7.29 20.41 -2.79
CA LEU A 235 -8.01 21.31 -1.89
C LEU A 235 -7.82 22.79 -2.22
N SER A 236 -6.71 23.18 -2.87
CA SER A 236 -6.50 24.58 -3.26
C SER A 236 -7.33 25.04 -4.46
N ILE A 237 -7.71 24.10 -5.33
CA ILE A 237 -8.47 24.40 -6.56
C ILE A 237 -9.90 23.85 -6.50
N LEU A 238 -10.27 23.21 -5.40
CA LEU A 238 -11.62 22.69 -5.23
C LEU A 238 -12.59 23.84 -4.98
N CYS A 239 -13.73 23.74 -5.63
CA CYS A 239 -14.90 24.50 -5.25
C CYS A 239 -15.44 23.95 -3.93
N GLU A 240 -16.34 24.70 -3.30
CA GLU A 240 -16.99 24.25 -2.09
C GLU A 240 -17.68 22.89 -2.34
N TRP A 241 -17.59 21.98 -1.37
CA TRP A 241 -18.17 20.66 -1.51
C TRP A 241 -19.69 20.78 -1.34
N ASP A 242 -20.39 20.91 -2.46
CA ASP A 242 -21.84 20.97 -2.45
C ASP A 242 -22.39 19.60 -2.04
N GLN A 243 -23.14 19.59 -0.94
CA GLN A 243 -23.95 18.45 -0.56
C GLN A 243 -25.40 18.76 -0.91
N ASP A 244 -26.06 17.82 -1.58
CA ASP A 244 -27.50 17.90 -1.78
C ASP A 244 -28.19 17.96 -0.41
N PRO A 245 -29.05 18.96 -0.16
CA PRO A 245 -29.59 19.21 1.18
C PRO A 245 -30.54 18.12 1.66
N VAL A 246 -31.11 17.32 0.75
CA VAL A 246 -32.09 16.28 1.06
C VAL A 246 -31.38 14.95 1.29
N THR A 247 -30.56 14.55 0.32
CA THR A 247 -29.90 13.25 0.27
C THR A 247 -28.56 13.25 0.99
N LYS A 248 -27.97 14.43 1.26
CA LYS A 248 -26.63 14.64 1.84
C LYS A 248 -25.49 14.06 0.99
N LEU A 249 -25.76 13.70 -0.25
CA LEU A 249 -24.75 13.23 -1.19
C LEU A 249 -23.95 14.40 -1.72
N TYR A 250 -22.68 14.18 -2.00
CA TYR A 250 -21.88 15.16 -2.70
C TYR A 250 -22.31 15.28 -4.16
N ASP A 251 -22.47 16.51 -4.63
CA ASP A 251 -22.61 16.82 -6.05
C ASP A 251 -21.29 17.40 -6.58
N TYR A 252 -20.65 16.69 -7.50
CA TYR A 252 -19.37 17.09 -8.08
C TYR A 252 -19.52 17.84 -9.40
N ARG A 253 -20.75 18.04 -9.90
CA ARG A 253 -20.99 18.58 -11.25
C ARG A 253 -20.48 20.02 -11.42
N ASN A 254 -20.52 20.83 -10.37
CA ASN A 254 -20.05 22.22 -10.41
C ASN A 254 -18.55 22.32 -10.71
N CYS A 255 -17.74 21.36 -10.24
CA CYS A 255 -16.28 21.34 -10.44
C CYS A 255 -15.78 19.96 -10.90
N LEU A 256 -16.50 19.42 -11.89
CA LEU A 256 -16.39 18.04 -12.34
C LEU A 256 -14.98 17.64 -12.78
N GLU A 257 -14.27 18.50 -13.51
CA GLU A 257 -12.94 18.18 -14.04
C GLU A 257 -11.89 18.01 -12.93
N THR A 258 -11.96 18.84 -11.89
CA THR A 258 -11.09 18.72 -10.71
C THR A 258 -11.38 17.42 -9.95
N HIS A 259 -12.66 17.08 -9.78
CA HIS A 259 -13.06 15.84 -9.12
C HIS A 259 -12.69 14.59 -9.92
N LYS A 260 -12.81 14.63 -11.26
CA LYS A 260 -12.34 13.58 -12.17
C LYS A 260 -10.84 13.34 -12.01
N LEU A 261 -10.02 14.40 -11.98
CA LEU A 261 -8.57 14.28 -11.78
C LEU A 261 -8.24 13.62 -10.44
N ARG A 262 -8.87 14.09 -9.36
CA ARG A 262 -8.65 13.53 -8.01
C ARG A 262 -9.08 12.06 -7.93
N SER A 263 -10.24 11.71 -8.45
CA SER A 263 -10.70 10.32 -8.47
C SER A 263 -9.80 9.41 -9.33
N ALA A 264 -9.38 9.88 -10.51
CA ALA A 264 -8.46 9.14 -11.38
C ALA A 264 -7.13 8.84 -10.69
N THR A 265 -6.57 9.81 -9.95
CA THR A 265 -5.32 9.58 -9.20
C THR A 265 -5.47 8.58 -8.06
N GLN A 266 -6.61 8.57 -7.36
CA GLN A 266 -6.91 7.52 -6.37
C GLN A 266 -6.94 6.13 -7.00
N HIS A 267 -7.62 5.99 -8.15
CA HIS A 267 -7.73 4.71 -8.84
C HIS A 267 -6.38 4.23 -9.36
N LEU A 268 -5.57 5.14 -9.93
CA LEU A 268 -4.21 4.82 -10.36
C LEU A 268 -3.32 4.38 -9.20
N PHE A 269 -3.48 5.00 -8.02
CA PHE A 269 -2.79 4.54 -6.81
C PHE A 269 -3.23 3.13 -6.38
N VAL A 270 -4.54 2.85 -6.38
CA VAL A 270 -5.08 1.50 -6.09
C VAL A 270 -4.52 0.45 -7.06
N TRP A 271 -4.41 0.78 -8.34
CA TRP A 271 -3.79 -0.08 -9.35
C TRP A 271 -2.34 -0.42 -9.01
N CYS A 272 -1.54 0.57 -8.60
CA CYS A 272 -0.16 0.34 -8.21
C CYS A 272 -0.07 -0.51 -6.94
N CYS A 273 -0.96 -0.30 -5.98
CA CYS A 273 -1.08 -1.13 -4.78
C CYS A 273 -1.43 -2.58 -5.13
N LEU A 274 -2.38 -2.80 -6.04
CA LEU A 274 -2.73 -4.13 -6.55
C LEU A 274 -1.52 -4.82 -7.18
N PHE A 275 -0.82 -4.14 -8.09
CA PHE A 275 0.38 -4.68 -8.72
C PHE A 275 1.47 -5.02 -7.70
N TYR A 276 1.61 -4.21 -6.66
CA TYR A 276 2.54 -4.44 -5.56
C TYR A 276 2.16 -5.67 -4.72
N VAL A 277 0.90 -5.79 -4.30
CA VAL A 277 0.40 -6.94 -3.53
C VAL A 277 0.57 -8.23 -4.34
N ILE A 278 0.25 -8.19 -5.63
CA ILE A 278 0.50 -9.28 -6.58
C ILE A 278 1.98 -9.67 -6.61
N THR A 279 2.88 -8.69 -6.70
CA THR A 279 4.32 -8.93 -6.75
C THR A 279 4.82 -9.59 -5.46
N LEU A 280 4.28 -9.18 -4.31
CA LEU A 280 4.56 -9.82 -3.03
C LEU A 280 4.01 -11.25 -2.95
N TYR A 281 2.78 -11.47 -3.42
CA TYR A 281 2.14 -12.79 -3.43
C TYR A 281 2.90 -13.77 -4.33
N ARG A 282 3.34 -13.35 -5.52
CA ARG A 282 4.18 -14.18 -6.41
C ARG A 282 5.50 -14.59 -5.76
N LYS A 283 6.05 -13.74 -4.88
CA LYS A 283 7.25 -14.09 -4.11
C LYS A 283 6.96 -15.12 -3.03
N LEU A 284 5.76 -15.11 -2.44
CA LEU A 284 5.30 -16.11 -1.47
C LEU A 284 4.99 -17.46 -2.11
N SER A 285 4.47 -17.46 -3.33
CA SER A 285 4.00 -18.68 -4.01
C SER A 285 4.48 -18.73 -5.46
N PRO A 286 5.79 -18.89 -5.70
CA PRO A 286 6.40 -18.78 -7.04
C PRO A 286 5.91 -19.85 -8.01
N THR A 287 5.47 -21.02 -7.52
CA THR A 287 4.99 -22.15 -8.32
C THR A 287 3.48 -22.17 -8.52
N SER A 288 2.73 -21.23 -7.94
CA SER A 288 1.27 -21.26 -7.99
C SER A 288 0.74 -20.76 -9.35
N PRO A 289 0.12 -21.61 -10.20
CA PRO A 289 -0.54 -21.16 -11.43
C PRO A 289 -1.76 -20.27 -11.15
N PHE A 290 -2.26 -20.29 -9.90
CA PHE A 290 -3.33 -19.41 -9.46
C PHE A 290 -2.84 -17.97 -9.34
N ALA A 291 -1.59 -17.74 -8.93
CA ALA A 291 -1.01 -16.40 -8.84
C ALA A 291 -1.05 -15.67 -10.19
N ASN A 292 -0.64 -16.32 -11.28
CA ASN A 292 -0.67 -15.69 -12.60
C ASN A 292 -2.10 -15.44 -13.09
N ARG A 293 -3.02 -16.39 -12.88
CA ARG A 293 -4.42 -16.23 -13.31
C ARG A 293 -5.14 -15.14 -12.55
N ALA A 294 -4.98 -15.08 -11.22
CA ALA A 294 -5.59 -14.05 -10.38
C ALA A 294 -5.14 -12.63 -10.80
N VAL A 295 -3.86 -12.46 -11.17
CA VAL A 295 -3.34 -11.18 -11.69
C VAL A 295 -4.10 -10.74 -12.93
N TRP A 296 -4.17 -11.61 -13.92
CA TRP A 296 -4.85 -11.30 -15.18
C TRP A 296 -6.36 -11.13 -14.98
N SER A 297 -6.99 -11.92 -14.09
CA SER A 297 -8.39 -11.76 -13.73
C SER A 297 -8.66 -10.41 -13.05
N CYS A 298 -7.84 -9.96 -12.10
CA CYS A 298 -8.01 -8.64 -11.47
C CYS A 298 -7.78 -7.50 -12.47
N VAL A 299 -6.76 -7.62 -13.32
CA VAL A 299 -6.48 -6.65 -14.39
C VAL A 299 -7.65 -6.58 -15.38
N PHE A 300 -8.18 -7.73 -15.78
CA PHE A 300 -9.29 -7.87 -16.71
C PHE A 300 -10.59 -7.31 -16.11
N LEU A 301 -10.97 -7.74 -14.90
CA LEU A 301 -12.19 -7.28 -14.21
C LEU A 301 -12.19 -5.76 -14.06
N TRP A 302 -11.09 -5.15 -13.64
CA TRP A 302 -11.03 -3.69 -13.53
C TRP A 302 -11.05 -2.99 -14.89
N SER A 303 -10.42 -3.57 -15.91
CA SER A 303 -10.51 -3.05 -17.28
C SER A 303 -11.94 -3.12 -17.84
N CYS A 304 -12.74 -4.10 -17.39
CA CYS A 304 -14.14 -4.26 -17.73
C CYS A 304 -15.06 -3.31 -16.95
N ILE A 305 -14.68 -2.90 -15.73
CA ILE A 305 -15.45 -1.97 -14.91
C ILE A 305 -15.39 -0.53 -15.48
N PHE A 306 -14.33 -0.17 -16.21
CA PHE A 306 -14.15 1.18 -16.77
C PHE A 306 -13.97 1.21 -18.29
N PRO A 307 -14.97 0.80 -19.08
CA PRO A 307 -14.88 0.79 -20.54
C PRO A 307 -14.73 2.21 -21.12
N ARG A 308 -15.23 3.25 -20.43
CA ARG A 308 -15.13 4.66 -20.87
C ARG A 308 -13.71 5.24 -20.81
N LEU A 309 -12.78 4.68 -20.02
CA LEU A 309 -11.37 5.09 -20.07
C LEU A 309 -10.69 4.76 -21.40
N ARG A 310 -11.26 3.85 -22.21
CA ARG A 310 -10.78 3.60 -23.58
C ARG A 310 -11.07 4.75 -24.55
N CYS A 311 -12.07 5.59 -24.26
CA CYS A 311 -12.57 6.56 -25.24
C CYS A 311 -12.11 8.00 -24.97
N THR A 312 -11.62 8.33 -23.76
CA THR A 312 -11.21 9.70 -23.39
C THR A 312 -9.70 9.92 -23.39
N MET A 313 -8.88 8.85 -23.39
CA MET A 313 -7.48 8.99 -23.75
C MET A 313 -7.36 9.04 -25.27
N SER A 314 -7.26 10.26 -25.81
CA SER A 314 -6.74 10.50 -27.16
C SER A 314 -5.54 9.56 -27.43
N PRO A 315 -5.39 8.99 -28.63
CA PRO A 315 -4.34 8.02 -28.96
C PRO A 315 -2.97 8.70 -28.96
N GLY A 316 -2.47 9.00 -27.77
CA GLY A 316 -1.11 9.42 -27.50
C GLY A 316 -0.30 8.27 -26.90
N PRO A 317 0.99 8.47 -26.65
CA PRO A 317 1.94 7.41 -26.34
C PRO A 317 1.97 6.84 -24.89
N PRO A 318 1.14 7.23 -23.87
CA PRO A 318 1.34 6.67 -22.53
C PRO A 318 0.94 5.20 -22.39
N CYS A 319 0.08 4.64 -23.27
CA CYS A 319 -0.25 3.22 -23.22
C CYS A 319 0.93 2.32 -23.66
N SER A 320 1.71 2.74 -24.65
CA SER A 320 2.90 2.01 -25.11
C SER A 320 3.98 1.89 -24.04
N PHE A 321 4.08 2.84 -23.10
CA PHE A 321 5.08 2.80 -22.03
C PHE A 321 4.77 1.71 -20.98
N LEU A 322 3.49 1.54 -20.61
CA LEU A 322 3.04 0.46 -19.73
C LEU A 322 3.20 -0.92 -20.38
N PHE A 323 2.88 -1.05 -21.67
CA PHE A 323 3.10 -2.31 -22.41
C PHE A 323 4.59 -2.63 -22.65
N SER A 324 5.43 -1.60 -22.85
CA SER A 324 6.88 -1.79 -23.06
C SER A 324 7.64 -2.14 -21.78
N LEU A 325 7.18 -1.72 -20.60
CA LEU A 325 7.72 -2.15 -19.30
C LEU A 325 7.38 -3.61 -18.94
N MET A 326 6.36 -4.20 -19.59
CA MET A 326 5.87 -5.57 -19.36
C MET A 326 6.47 -6.62 -20.31
N GLY A 327 7.63 -6.34 -20.90
CA GLY A 327 8.20 -7.02 -22.06
C GLY A 327 8.03 -8.54 -22.20
N LYS A 328 7.83 -8.93 -23.48
CA LYS A 328 8.31 -10.15 -24.17
C LYS A 328 8.24 -11.46 -23.36
N HIS A 329 7.03 -11.90 -23.02
CA HIS A 329 6.76 -13.33 -22.94
C HIS A 329 5.59 -13.66 -23.85
N ALA A 330 5.84 -14.63 -24.73
CA ALA A 330 4.97 -15.06 -25.81
C ALA A 330 3.52 -15.27 -25.33
N TYR A 331 2.60 -14.61 -26.00
CA TYR A 331 1.22 -15.06 -26.05
C TYR A 331 1.21 -16.43 -26.72
N PRO A 332 0.53 -17.46 -26.19
CA PRO A 332 0.08 -18.54 -27.04
C PRO A 332 -1.00 -17.94 -27.95
N THR A 333 -0.66 -17.77 -29.22
CA THR A 333 -1.60 -17.53 -30.30
C THR A 333 -2.67 -18.62 -30.25
N PHE A 334 -3.86 -18.27 -29.74
CA PHE A 334 -5.07 -19.03 -30.01
C PHE A 334 -5.44 -18.77 -31.47
N PHE A 335 -4.92 -19.61 -32.36
CA PHE A 335 -5.42 -19.74 -33.72
C PHE A 335 -6.81 -20.38 -33.61
N LEU A 336 -7.86 -19.61 -33.91
CA LEU A 336 -9.16 -20.14 -34.29
C LEU A 336 -8.96 -20.94 -35.59
N ALA A 337 -8.85 -22.26 -35.47
CA ALA A 337 -8.98 -23.16 -36.60
C ALA A 337 -10.45 -23.15 -37.05
N HIS A 338 -10.71 -22.41 -38.12
CA HIS A 338 -11.96 -22.51 -38.87
C HIS A 338 -12.06 -23.94 -39.43
N HIS A 339 -13.00 -24.72 -38.88
CA HIS A 339 -13.41 -26.00 -39.42
C HIS A 339 -14.04 -25.76 -40.80
N HIS A 340 -13.31 -26.05 -41.87
CA HIS A 340 -13.87 -26.22 -43.20
C HIS A 340 -14.50 -27.62 -43.27
N SER A 341 -15.83 -27.69 -43.20
CA SER A 341 -16.58 -28.90 -43.52
C SER A 341 -16.48 -29.18 -45.02
N ARG A 342 -15.67 -30.17 -45.41
CA ARG A 342 -15.77 -30.81 -46.73
C ARG A 342 -16.99 -31.73 -46.74
N SER A 343 -17.95 -31.43 -47.60
CA SER A 343 -19.00 -32.36 -48.02
C SER A 343 -18.45 -33.27 -49.12
N GLU A 344 -18.10 -34.50 -48.78
CA GLU A 344 -17.97 -35.60 -49.74
C GLU A 344 -19.12 -36.57 -49.48
N SER A 345 -20.10 -36.59 -50.38
CA SER A 345 -21.10 -37.65 -50.48
C SER A 345 -21.02 -38.25 -51.88
N SER A 346 -20.17 -39.26 -52.01
CA SER A 346 -20.22 -40.25 -53.09
C SER A 346 -21.07 -41.42 -52.60
N SER A 347 -22.28 -41.57 -53.15
CA SER A 347 -23.04 -42.82 -53.09
C SER A 347 -23.25 -43.34 -54.51
N THR A 348 -22.70 -44.51 -54.79
CA THR A 348 -23.01 -45.34 -55.96
C THR A 348 -23.62 -46.65 -55.49
N PHE A 349 -24.75 -46.97 -56.10
CA PHE A 349 -25.30 -48.29 -56.43
C PHE A 349 -25.77 -49.24 -55.31
N SER A 350 -27.09 -49.41 -55.25
CA SER A 350 -27.81 -50.69 -55.42
C SER A 350 -29.16 -50.40 -56.06
#